data_AF-A0A0N1CNH8-F1
#
_entry.id   AF-A0A0N1CNH8-F1
#
_cell.length_a   1.000
_cell.length_b   1.000
_cell.length_c   1.000
_cell.angle_alpha   90.00
_cell.angle_beta   90.00
_cell.angle_gamma   90.00
#
_symmetry.space_group_name_H-M   'P 1'
#
loop_
_entity.id
_entity.type
_entity.pdbx_description
1 polymer ?
#
loop_
_entity_poly.entity_id
_entity_poly.type
_entity_poly.pdbx_seq_one_letter_code
_entity_poly.pdbx_strand_id
1 'polypeptide(L)'
;MLRTQFEEELLNLHNQFYEMGMLVSNAIHKSVRAYVKHDKEIAREVIENDEAINNMEIRLEKKSFEMIALQQPVTTDLRMIITVMKASSDLERMGDHAVSIAKSTIRVKGETRIAEIEKEISDMSDYVKKMVDNVLVAYVKTDQDDARMIAQMDERVNEYYRDIYYQTIESMKANPETVVSGTDYLSVAQYLERIGDYVTNICEWIVYLATGKISELNTNRTEMI
;
A
#
# COMPACT_ATOMS: atom_id res chain seq x y z
N MET A 1 -6.87 34.08 15.99
CA MET A 1 -8.09 33.24 16.11
C MET A 1 -8.30 32.43 14.82
N LEU A 2 -8.44 33.05 13.64
CA LEU A 2 -8.58 32.30 12.36
C LEU A 2 -7.40 31.36 12.03
N ARG A 3 -6.16 31.80 12.23
CA ARG A 3 -4.97 30.98 11.97
C ARG A 3 -4.88 29.73 12.86
N THR A 4 -5.28 29.86 14.13
CA THR A 4 -5.27 28.75 15.09
C THR A 4 -6.28 27.66 14.69
N GLN A 5 -7.47 28.06 14.24
CA GLN A 5 -8.49 27.12 13.76
C GLN A 5 -8.03 26.39 12.49
N PHE A 6 -7.38 27.09 11.56
CA PHE A 6 -6.82 26.44 10.37
C PHE A 6 -5.70 25.44 10.71
N GLU A 7 -4.79 25.82 11.61
CA GLU A 7 -3.72 24.93 12.11
C GLU A 7 -4.31 23.67 12.79
N GLU A 8 -5.41 23.80 13.54
CA GLU A 8 -6.15 22.66 14.11
C GLU A 8 -6.80 21.78 13.04
N GLU A 9 -7.41 22.36 12.00
CA GLU A 9 -7.98 21.60 10.88
C GLU A 9 -6.92 20.82 10.11
N LEU A 10 -5.75 21.43 9.90
CA LEU A 10 -4.61 20.82 9.22
C LEU A 10 -4.04 19.65 10.03
N LEU A 11 -3.91 19.82 11.36
CA LEU A 11 -3.51 18.74 12.26
C LEU A 11 -4.53 17.58 12.24
N ASN A 12 -5.83 17.88 12.23
CA ASN A 12 -6.86 16.86 12.14
C ASN A 12 -6.80 16.10 10.80
N LEU A 13 -6.56 16.80 9.69
CA LEU A 13 -6.37 16.20 8.37
C LEU A 13 -5.19 15.20 8.37
N HIS A 14 -4.08 15.57 8.99
CA HIS A 14 -2.92 14.68 9.18
C HIS A 14 -3.23 13.44 10.01
N ASN A 15 -3.90 13.62 11.13
CA ASN A 15 -4.24 12.51 12.02
C ASN A 15 -5.15 11.51 11.32
N GLN A 16 -6.15 11.98 10.57
CA GLN A 16 -7.04 11.13 9.79
C GLN A 16 -6.30 10.38 8.67
N PHE A 17 -5.34 11.03 8.00
CA PHE A 17 -4.49 10.37 7.01
C PHE A 17 -3.64 9.26 7.64
N TYR A 18 -3.02 9.54 8.80
CA TYR A 18 -2.22 8.55 9.52
C TYR A 18 -3.08 7.37 10.01
N GLU A 19 -4.27 7.64 10.54
CA GLU A 19 -5.24 6.61 10.94
C GLU A 19 -5.62 5.70 9.76
N MET A 20 -5.89 6.29 8.58
CA MET A 20 -6.16 5.53 7.36
C MET A 20 -4.98 4.62 6.98
N GLY A 21 -3.77 5.16 7.04
CA GLY A 21 -2.54 4.40 6.78
C GLY A 21 -2.37 3.20 7.72
N MET A 22 -2.68 3.37 9.00
CA MET A 22 -2.63 2.27 9.98
C MET A 22 -3.66 1.18 9.69
N LEU A 23 -4.87 1.55 9.24
CA LEU A 23 -5.88 0.58 8.81
C LEU A 23 -5.42 -0.20 7.58
N VAL A 24 -4.85 0.48 6.59
CA VAL A 24 -4.31 -0.15 5.37
C VAL A 24 -3.15 -1.10 5.71
N SER A 25 -2.18 -0.68 6.53
CA SER A 25 -1.08 -1.55 6.99
C SER A 25 -1.61 -2.83 7.67
N ASN A 26 -2.63 -2.69 8.52
CA ASN A 26 -3.26 -3.83 9.17
C ASN A 26 -4.03 -4.73 8.18
N ALA A 27 -4.74 -4.14 7.20
CA ALA A 27 -5.46 -4.89 6.17
C ALA A 27 -4.50 -5.73 5.30
N ILE A 28 -3.36 -5.16 4.91
CA ILE A 28 -2.30 -5.88 4.17
C ILE A 28 -1.80 -7.06 5.00
N HIS A 29 -1.43 -6.82 6.27
CA HIS A 29 -0.94 -7.89 7.15
C HIS A 29 -1.98 -9.01 7.35
N LYS A 30 -3.24 -8.66 7.61
CA LYS A 30 -4.32 -9.62 7.78
C LYS A 30 -4.61 -10.40 6.50
N SER A 31 -4.59 -9.75 5.33
CA SER A 31 -4.91 -10.39 4.06
C SER A 31 -3.89 -11.47 3.69
N VAL A 32 -2.60 -11.21 3.85
CA VAL A 32 -1.56 -12.22 3.59
C VAL A 32 -1.56 -13.31 4.66
N ARG A 33 -1.76 -12.94 5.94
CA ARG A 33 -1.92 -13.95 7.00
C ARG A 33 -3.09 -14.89 6.71
N ALA A 34 -4.23 -14.35 6.26
CA ALA A 34 -5.36 -15.14 5.83
C ALA A 34 -4.99 -16.09 4.69
N TYR A 35 -4.26 -15.58 3.68
CA TYR A 35 -3.83 -16.36 2.52
C TYR A 35 -2.93 -17.55 2.90
N VAL A 36 -1.86 -17.28 3.66
CA VAL A 36 -0.86 -18.29 4.07
C VAL A 36 -1.42 -19.27 5.11
N LYS A 37 -2.37 -18.84 5.96
CA LYS A 37 -3.02 -19.72 6.95
C LYS A 37 -4.30 -20.37 6.44
N HIS A 38 -4.70 -20.09 5.21
CA HIS A 38 -5.96 -20.52 4.61
C HIS A 38 -7.20 -20.14 5.45
N ASP A 39 -7.12 -19.02 6.16
CA ASP A 39 -8.16 -18.58 7.09
C ASP A 39 -9.20 -17.70 6.38
N LYS A 40 -10.36 -18.30 6.10
CA LYS A 40 -11.48 -17.60 5.43
C LYS A 40 -12.14 -16.54 6.31
N GLU A 41 -12.10 -16.68 7.62
CA GLU A 41 -12.76 -15.72 8.50
C GLU A 41 -11.95 -14.43 8.56
N ILE A 42 -10.62 -14.53 8.65
CA ILE A 42 -9.74 -13.36 8.53
C ILE A 42 -9.88 -12.72 7.13
N ALA A 43 -9.96 -13.52 6.07
CA ALA A 43 -10.17 -12.99 4.72
C ALA A 43 -11.47 -12.20 4.60
N ARG A 44 -12.58 -12.69 5.17
CA ARG A 44 -13.86 -11.96 5.17
C ARG A 44 -13.78 -10.67 5.97
N GLU A 45 -13.12 -10.70 7.12
CA GLU A 45 -12.90 -9.50 7.94
C GLU A 45 -12.16 -8.41 7.15
N VAL A 46 -11.14 -8.76 6.35
CA VAL A 46 -10.46 -7.79 5.49
C VAL A 46 -11.42 -7.18 4.46
N ILE A 47 -12.22 -8.01 3.80
CA ILE A 47 -13.17 -7.56 2.77
C ILE A 47 -14.24 -6.63 3.37
N GLU A 48 -14.75 -6.95 4.56
CA GLU A 48 -15.80 -6.16 5.23
C GLU A 48 -15.28 -4.82 5.75
N ASN A 49 -14.03 -4.77 6.23
CA ASN A 49 -13.45 -3.54 6.77
C ASN A 49 -12.97 -2.55 5.70
N ASP A 50 -12.90 -2.94 4.44
CA ASP A 50 -12.47 -2.09 3.33
C ASP A 50 -13.35 -0.84 3.15
N GLU A 51 -14.66 -0.98 3.39
CA GLU A 51 -15.60 0.15 3.30
C GLU A 51 -15.20 1.30 4.25
N ALA A 52 -14.57 1.00 5.38
CA ALA A 52 -14.07 2.02 6.30
C ALA A 52 -12.90 2.83 5.69
N ILE A 53 -12.00 2.17 4.96
CA ILE A 53 -10.86 2.80 4.28
C ILE A 53 -11.38 3.72 3.15
N ASN A 54 -12.31 3.23 2.34
CA ASN A 54 -12.91 3.99 1.23
C ASN A 54 -13.65 5.23 1.75
N ASN A 55 -14.39 5.08 2.85
CA ASN A 55 -15.03 6.21 3.52
C ASN A 55 -14.02 7.21 4.11
N MET A 56 -12.85 6.78 4.55
CA MET A 56 -11.78 7.68 5.03
C MET A 56 -11.17 8.49 3.88
N GLU A 57 -10.90 7.86 2.74
CA GLU A 57 -10.41 8.56 1.54
C GLU A 57 -11.38 9.69 1.14
N ILE A 58 -12.67 9.36 0.99
CA ILE A 58 -13.72 10.34 0.63
C ILE A 58 -13.78 11.50 1.64
N ARG A 59 -13.61 11.21 2.94
CA ARG A 59 -13.59 12.26 3.97
C ARG A 59 -12.36 13.16 3.85
N LEU A 60 -11.18 12.58 3.67
CA LEU A 60 -9.93 13.32 3.49
C LEU A 60 -9.98 14.20 2.23
N GLU A 61 -10.49 13.67 1.13
CA GLU A 61 -10.64 14.41 -0.12
C GLU A 61 -11.60 15.59 0.03
N LYS A 62 -12.81 15.36 0.58
CA LYS A 62 -13.79 16.42 0.83
C LYS A 62 -13.23 17.51 1.74
N LYS A 63 -12.58 17.12 2.84
CA LYS A 63 -12.01 18.09 3.79
C LYS A 63 -10.88 18.89 3.14
N SER A 64 -10.06 18.25 2.30
CA SER A 64 -9.01 18.92 1.53
C SER A 64 -9.60 19.99 0.60
N PHE A 65 -10.68 19.68 -0.14
CA PHE A 65 -11.35 20.67 -0.99
C PHE A 65 -11.98 21.82 -0.19
N GLU A 66 -12.63 21.52 0.93
CA GLU A 66 -13.19 22.54 1.82
C GLU A 66 -12.11 23.50 2.33
N MET A 67 -10.98 22.98 2.80
CA MET A 67 -9.86 23.78 3.29
C MET A 67 -9.27 24.68 2.20
N ILE A 68 -9.09 24.14 0.98
CA ILE A 68 -8.61 24.93 -0.17
C ILE A 68 -9.59 26.07 -0.49
N ALA A 69 -10.89 25.77 -0.57
CA ALA A 69 -11.91 26.73 -0.97
C ALA A 69 -12.13 27.83 0.08
N LEU A 70 -12.15 27.48 1.36
CA LEU A 70 -12.49 28.40 2.45
C LEU A 70 -11.31 29.19 2.99
N GLN A 71 -10.10 28.59 2.99
CA GLN A 71 -8.93 29.16 3.67
C GLN A 71 -7.88 29.71 2.71
N GLN A 72 -7.97 29.36 1.42
CA GLN A 72 -7.02 29.78 0.36
C GLN A 72 -5.54 29.60 0.79
N PRO A 73 -5.14 28.40 1.23
CA PRO A 73 -3.82 28.12 1.75
C PRO A 73 -2.74 28.36 0.69
N VAL A 74 -1.55 28.77 1.12
CA VAL A 74 -0.43 29.09 0.24
C VAL A 74 0.83 28.30 0.62
N THR A 75 1.75 28.14 -0.33
CA THR A 75 3.06 27.52 -0.11
C THR A 75 2.98 26.16 0.59
N THR A 76 3.49 26.04 1.82
CA THR A 76 3.59 24.76 2.55
C THR A 76 2.22 24.18 2.90
N ASP A 77 1.26 25.00 3.32
CA ASP A 77 -0.07 24.54 3.73
C ASP A 77 -0.83 23.92 2.54
N LEU A 78 -0.69 24.53 1.36
CA LEU A 78 -1.27 23.98 0.13
C LEU A 78 -0.60 22.66 -0.27
N ARG A 79 0.74 22.59 -0.18
CA ARG A 79 1.45 21.33 -0.48
C ARG A 79 1.02 20.21 0.46
N MET A 80 0.81 20.52 1.73
CA MET A 80 0.38 19.58 2.76
C MET A 80 -0.99 19.00 2.46
N ILE A 81 -1.97 19.85 2.11
CA ILE A 81 -3.32 19.40 1.71
C ILE A 81 -3.27 18.57 0.43
N ILE A 82 -2.49 18.98 -0.58
CA ILE A 82 -2.32 18.22 -1.83
C ILE A 82 -1.67 16.84 -1.56
N THR A 83 -0.66 16.80 -0.68
CA THR A 83 0.04 15.58 -0.30
C THR A 83 -0.93 14.60 0.35
N VAL A 84 -1.75 15.04 1.31
CA VAL A 84 -2.79 14.20 1.93
C VAL A 84 -3.74 13.65 0.87
N MET A 85 -4.29 14.53 0.03
CA MET A 85 -5.29 14.15 -0.97
C MET A 85 -4.75 13.14 -2.00
N LYS A 86 -3.48 13.28 -2.41
CA LYS A 86 -2.85 12.34 -3.36
C LYS A 86 -2.47 11.04 -2.70
N ALA A 87 -1.78 11.11 -1.55
CA ALA A 87 -1.34 9.93 -0.84
C ALA A 87 -2.51 9.11 -0.25
N SER A 88 -3.65 9.72 0.06
CA SER A 88 -4.84 8.98 0.54
C SER A 88 -5.38 8.07 -0.55
N SER A 89 -5.32 8.48 -1.81
CA SER A 89 -5.72 7.63 -2.94
C SER A 89 -4.74 6.49 -3.18
N ASP A 90 -3.43 6.72 -2.99
CA ASP A 90 -2.45 5.64 -3.01
C ASP A 90 -2.69 4.63 -1.86
N LEU A 91 -3.05 5.09 -0.66
CA LEU A 91 -3.43 4.23 0.47
C LEU A 91 -4.71 3.41 0.20
N GLU A 92 -5.73 4.00 -0.42
CA GLU A 92 -6.96 3.27 -0.77
C GLU A 92 -6.67 2.14 -1.75
N ARG A 93 -5.87 2.38 -2.79
CA ARG A 93 -5.45 1.36 -3.76
C ARG A 93 -4.67 0.21 -3.13
N MET A 94 -3.88 0.51 -2.09
CA MET A 94 -3.21 -0.53 -1.30
C MET A 94 -4.24 -1.38 -0.52
N GLY A 95 -5.30 -0.76 0.00
CA GLY A 95 -6.45 -1.45 0.61
C GLY A 95 -7.15 -2.39 -0.37
N ASP A 96 -7.44 -1.91 -1.58
CA ASP A 96 -8.02 -2.69 -2.68
C ASP A 96 -7.19 -3.96 -3.02
N HIS A 97 -5.87 -3.83 -3.01
CA HIS A 97 -4.97 -4.97 -3.21
C HIS A 97 -5.01 -5.94 -2.02
N ALA A 98 -5.11 -5.46 -0.78
CA ALA A 98 -5.33 -6.33 0.38
C ALA A 98 -6.66 -7.11 0.27
N VAL A 99 -7.74 -6.46 -0.18
CA VAL A 99 -9.02 -7.12 -0.47
C VAL A 99 -8.87 -8.18 -1.56
N SER A 100 -8.08 -7.91 -2.59
CA SER A 100 -7.82 -8.86 -3.69
C SER A 100 -7.06 -10.11 -3.21
N ILE A 101 -6.09 -9.95 -2.30
CA ILE A 101 -5.41 -11.06 -1.63
C ILE A 101 -6.39 -11.86 -0.76
N ALA A 102 -7.26 -11.19 0.01
CA ALA A 102 -8.28 -11.85 0.81
C ALA A 102 -9.27 -12.67 -0.05
N LYS A 103 -9.73 -12.11 -1.18
CA LYS A 103 -10.57 -12.85 -2.15
C LYS A 103 -9.85 -14.07 -2.73
N SER A 104 -8.54 -13.98 -2.95
CA SER A 104 -7.69 -15.07 -3.41
C SER A 104 -7.65 -16.22 -2.41
N THR A 105 -7.54 -15.92 -1.11
CA THR A 105 -7.65 -16.92 -0.02
C THR A 105 -8.95 -17.73 -0.10
N ILE A 106 -10.06 -17.06 -0.42
CA ILE A 106 -11.36 -17.73 -0.47
C ILE A 106 -11.47 -18.67 -1.66
N ARG A 107 -10.91 -18.25 -2.81
CA ARG A 107 -10.95 -18.92 -4.11
C ARG A 107 -10.15 -20.23 -4.12
N VAL A 108 -8.93 -20.23 -3.58
CA VAL A 108 -8.01 -21.39 -3.63
C VAL A 108 -8.22 -22.43 -2.53
N LYS A 109 -9.33 -22.37 -1.80
CA LYS A 109 -9.57 -23.33 -0.71
C LYS A 109 -9.76 -24.74 -1.25
N GLY A 110 -8.96 -25.67 -0.73
CA GLY A 110 -9.02 -27.09 -1.09
C GLY A 110 -8.16 -27.44 -2.30
N GLU A 111 -7.51 -26.45 -2.92
CA GLU A 111 -6.55 -26.65 -3.99
C GLU A 111 -5.20 -27.12 -3.46
N THR A 112 -4.40 -27.74 -4.31
CA THR A 112 -3.03 -28.16 -3.98
C THR A 112 -2.15 -26.93 -3.74
N ARG A 113 -1.50 -26.86 -2.58
CA ARG A 113 -0.65 -25.73 -2.15
C ARG A 113 0.83 -26.12 -2.16
N ILE A 114 1.70 -25.12 -2.22
CA ILE A 114 3.15 -25.29 -2.33
C ILE A 114 3.76 -24.43 -1.23
N ALA A 115 4.20 -25.07 -0.15
CA ALA A 115 4.60 -24.40 1.08
C ALA A 115 5.79 -23.46 0.87
N GLU A 116 6.69 -23.80 -0.04
CA GLU A 116 7.86 -22.99 -0.38
C GLU A 116 7.45 -21.64 -0.99
N ILE A 117 6.50 -21.63 -1.93
CA ILE A 117 5.99 -20.40 -2.54
C ILE A 117 5.19 -19.57 -1.53
N GLU A 118 4.41 -20.22 -0.66
CA GLU A 118 3.68 -19.52 0.41
C GLU A 118 4.62 -18.84 1.41
N LYS A 119 5.77 -19.46 1.68
CA LYS A 119 6.81 -18.86 2.50
C LYS A 119 7.41 -17.62 1.82
N GLU A 120 7.74 -17.70 0.53
CA GLU A 120 8.25 -16.53 -0.22
C GLU A 120 7.23 -15.38 -0.25
N ILE A 121 5.94 -15.67 -0.44
CA ILE A 121 4.86 -14.66 -0.35
C ILE A 121 4.79 -14.04 1.05
N SER A 122 4.94 -14.84 2.10
CA SER A 122 4.98 -14.35 3.48
C SER A 122 6.18 -13.42 3.70
N ASP A 123 7.36 -13.82 3.23
CA ASP A 123 8.60 -13.04 3.36
C ASP A 123 8.51 -11.71 2.57
N MET A 124 7.97 -11.74 1.35
CA MET A 124 7.68 -10.55 0.54
C MET A 124 6.69 -9.61 1.25
N SER A 125 5.62 -10.16 1.84
CA SER A 125 4.63 -9.38 2.57
C SER A 125 5.19 -8.70 3.81
N ASP A 126 6.05 -9.36 4.56
CA ASP A 126 6.67 -8.76 5.75
C ASP A 126 7.57 -7.58 5.34
N TYR A 127 8.26 -7.71 4.20
CA TYR A 127 9.07 -6.64 3.64
C TYR A 127 8.23 -5.46 3.15
N VAL A 128 7.15 -5.71 2.41
CA VAL A 128 6.20 -4.67 1.96
C VAL A 128 5.55 -3.99 3.16
N LYS A 129 5.11 -4.74 4.19
CA LYS A 129 4.55 -4.15 5.41
C LYS A 129 5.55 -3.20 6.08
N LYS A 130 6.83 -3.57 6.14
CA LYS A 130 7.87 -2.71 6.67
C LYS A 130 8.01 -1.42 5.86
N MET A 131 7.90 -1.48 4.54
CA MET A 131 7.87 -0.27 3.69
C MET A 131 6.67 0.63 4.03
N VAL A 132 5.47 0.05 4.18
CA VAL A 132 4.25 0.80 4.57
C VAL A 132 4.42 1.47 5.94
N ASP A 133 4.87 0.72 6.95
CA ASP A 133 5.05 1.27 8.29
C ASP A 133 6.10 2.40 8.30
N ASN A 134 7.21 2.20 7.56
CA ASN A 134 8.26 3.21 7.46
C ASN A 134 7.79 4.47 6.73
N VAL A 135 7.01 4.36 5.66
CA VAL A 135 6.54 5.55 4.91
C VAL A 135 5.57 6.38 5.73
N LEU A 136 4.74 5.75 6.58
CA LEU A 136 3.88 6.47 7.52
C LEU A 136 4.70 7.23 8.58
N VAL A 137 5.79 6.66 9.06
CA VAL A 137 6.72 7.34 9.98
C VAL A 137 7.44 8.50 9.29
N ALA A 138 7.93 8.29 8.05
CA ALA A 138 8.60 9.31 7.26
C ALA A 138 7.65 10.48 6.95
N TYR A 139 6.37 10.18 6.66
CA TYR A 139 5.34 11.19 6.46
C TYR A 139 5.14 12.08 7.69
N VAL A 140 4.97 11.48 8.88
CA VAL A 140 4.76 12.25 10.13
C VAL A 140 5.94 13.18 10.42
N LYS A 141 7.16 12.76 10.09
CA LYS A 141 8.38 13.56 10.26
C LYS A 141 8.64 14.52 9.11
N THR A 142 7.92 14.39 7.99
CA THR A 142 8.24 15.06 6.71
C THR A 142 9.71 14.80 6.31
N ASP A 143 10.18 13.56 6.51
CA ASP A 143 11.57 13.19 6.31
C ASP A 143 11.80 12.70 4.87
N GLN A 144 12.34 13.60 4.04
CA GLN A 144 12.62 13.31 2.63
C GLN A 144 13.75 12.30 2.43
N ASP A 145 14.69 12.19 3.37
CA ASP A 145 15.84 11.32 3.24
C ASP A 145 15.43 9.88 3.55
N ASP A 146 14.64 9.70 4.62
CA ASP A 146 13.95 8.43 4.89
C ASP A 146 13.04 8.02 3.72
N ALA A 147 12.25 8.95 3.15
CA ALA A 147 11.39 8.66 2.00
C ALA A 147 12.19 8.13 0.78
N ARG A 148 13.36 8.72 0.49
CA ARG A 148 14.22 8.25 -0.61
C ARG A 148 14.81 6.86 -0.34
N MET A 149 15.20 6.58 0.91
CA MET A 149 15.68 5.24 1.29
C MET A 149 14.57 4.20 1.20
N ILE A 150 13.34 4.55 1.60
CA ILE A 150 12.19 3.65 1.53
C ILE A 150 11.82 3.35 0.07
N ALA A 151 11.82 4.34 -0.81
CA ALA A 151 11.58 4.11 -2.25
C ALA A 151 12.58 3.10 -2.85
N GLN A 152 13.86 3.13 -2.44
CA GLN A 152 14.86 2.16 -2.88
C GLN A 152 14.59 0.73 -2.40
N MET A 153 13.76 0.55 -1.36
CA MET A 153 13.39 -0.78 -0.89
C MET A 153 12.58 -1.54 -1.95
N ASP A 154 11.90 -0.84 -2.86
CA ASP A 154 11.04 -1.45 -3.89
C ASP A 154 11.79 -2.42 -4.81
N GLU A 155 13.08 -2.19 -5.08
CA GLU A 155 13.87 -3.14 -5.87
C GLU A 155 13.87 -4.54 -5.25
N ARG A 156 13.93 -4.62 -3.92
CA ARG A 156 13.87 -5.91 -3.23
C ARG A 156 12.49 -6.57 -3.35
N VAL A 157 11.41 -5.77 -3.41
CA VAL A 157 10.06 -6.29 -3.68
C VAL A 157 9.98 -6.86 -5.09
N ASN A 158 10.57 -6.18 -6.07
CA ASN A 158 10.65 -6.66 -7.45
C ASN A 158 11.46 -7.96 -7.57
N GLU A 159 12.55 -8.10 -6.81
CA GLU A 159 13.30 -9.37 -6.70
C GLU A 159 12.41 -10.50 -6.16
N TYR A 160 11.70 -10.30 -5.05
CA TYR A 160 10.75 -11.29 -4.52
C TYR A 160 9.70 -11.69 -5.56
N TYR A 161 9.11 -10.70 -6.24
CA TYR A 161 8.12 -10.96 -7.28
C TYR A 161 8.67 -11.85 -8.40
N ARG A 162 9.88 -11.55 -8.90
CA ARG A 162 10.55 -12.35 -9.93
C ARG A 162 10.80 -13.79 -9.46
N ASP A 163 11.30 -13.96 -8.24
CA ASP A 163 11.59 -15.29 -7.69
C ASP A 163 10.30 -16.13 -7.53
N ILE A 164 9.25 -15.54 -6.96
CA ILE A 164 7.93 -16.19 -6.83
C ILE A 164 7.38 -16.55 -8.21
N TYR A 165 7.50 -15.64 -9.18
CA TYR A 165 7.04 -15.86 -10.54
C TYR A 165 7.70 -17.11 -11.16
N TYR A 166 9.03 -17.20 -11.13
CA TYR A 166 9.77 -18.32 -11.71
C TYR A 166 9.45 -19.64 -11.00
N GLN A 167 9.47 -19.66 -9.67
CA GLN A 167 9.17 -20.87 -8.89
C GLN A 167 7.74 -21.39 -9.14
N THR A 168 6.79 -20.47 -9.28
CA THR A 168 5.39 -20.80 -9.56
C THR A 168 5.24 -21.42 -10.95
N ILE A 169 5.87 -20.85 -11.97
CA ILE A 169 5.83 -21.38 -13.34
C ILE A 169 6.43 -22.79 -13.41
N GLU A 170 7.58 -23.02 -12.79
CA GLU A 170 8.21 -24.35 -12.78
C GLU A 170 7.36 -25.38 -12.02
N SER A 171 6.73 -24.98 -10.93
CA SER A 171 5.83 -25.86 -10.18
C SER A 171 4.60 -26.26 -10.99
N MET A 172 4.00 -25.33 -11.73
CA MET A 172 2.87 -25.61 -12.64
C MET A 172 3.25 -26.55 -13.78
N LYS A 173 4.46 -26.42 -14.34
CA LYS A 173 4.99 -27.35 -15.35
C LYS A 173 5.20 -28.76 -14.79
N ALA A 174 5.69 -28.85 -13.55
CA ALA A 174 5.99 -30.11 -12.89
C ALA A 174 4.73 -30.86 -12.42
N ASN A 175 3.69 -30.15 -11.96
CA ASN A 175 2.44 -30.72 -11.50
C ASN A 175 1.22 -29.90 -11.95
N PRO A 176 0.41 -30.40 -12.92
CA PRO A 176 -0.80 -29.72 -13.40
C PRO A 176 -1.86 -29.43 -12.31
N GLU A 177 -1.88 -30.18 -11.21
CA GLU A 177 -2.81 -29.90 -10.09
C GLU A 177 -2.51 -28.58 -9.38
N THR A 178 -1.32 -28.01 -9.58
CA THR A 178 -0.92 -26.75 -8.95
C THR A 178 -1.32 -25.52 -9.76
N VAL A 179 -1.89 -25.68 -10.97
CA VAL A 179 -2.19 -24.56 -11.88
C VAL A 179 -3.15 -23.53 -11.27
N VAL A 180 -4.16 -23.99 -10.54
CA VAL A 180 -5.14 -23.10 -9.90
C VAL A 180 -4.47 -22.26 -8.80
N SER A 181 -3.80 -22.91 -7.85
CA SER A 181 -3.05 -22.21 -6.80
C SER A 181 -1.92 -21.35 -7.36
N GLY A 182 -1.24 -21.81 -8.41
CA GLY A 182 -0.17 -21.08 -9.07
C GLY A 182 -0.63 -19.76 -9.68
N THR A 183 -1.77 -19.77 -10.38
CA THR A 183 -2.38 -18.54 -10.91
C THR A 183 -2.65 -17.52 -9.80
N ASP A 184 -3.10 -18.01 -8.65
CA ASP A 184 -3.34 -17.20 -7.47
C ASP A 184 -2.05 -16.70 -6.79
N TYR A 185 -0.98 -17.51 -6.74
CA TYR A 185 0.33 -17.06 -6.25
C TYR A 185 0.89 -15.92 -7.08
N LEU A 186 0.82 -16.02 -8.42
CA LEU A 186 1.24 -14.95 -9.32
C LEU A 186 0.44 -13.66 -9.07
N SER A 187 -0.87 -13.80 -8.88
CA SER A 187 -1.76 -12.67 -8.62
C SER A 187 -1.45 -12.01 -7.27
N VAL A 188 -1.26 -12.80 -6.20
CA VAL A 188 -0.93 -12.30 -4.86
C VAL A 188 0.44 -11.60 -4.84
N ALA A 189 1.45 -12.19 -5.49
CA ALA A 189 2.77 -11.56 -5.61
C ALA A 189 2.69 -10.23 -6.37
N GLN A 190 1.91 -10.18 -7.46
CA GLN A 190 1.68 -8.93 -8.18
C GLN A 190 0.97 -7.87 -7.33
N TYR A 191 -0.02 -8.25 -6.52
CA TYR A 191 -0.68 -7.30 -5.62
C TYR A 191 0.27 -6.74 -4.56
N LEU A 192 1.19 -7.55 -4.03
CA LEU A 192 2.23 -7.09 -3.11
C LEU A 192 3.23 -6.15 -3.79
N GLU A 193 3.62 -6.43 -5.03
CA GLU A 193 4.47 -5.53 -5.83
C GLU A 193 3.79 -4.19 -6.06
N ARG A 194 2.50 -4.18 -6.44
CA ARG A 194 1.71 -2.96 -6.57
C ARG A 194 1.61 -2.15 -5.28
N ILE A 195 1.56 -2.79 -4.13
CA ILE A 195 1.59 -2.09 -2.84
C ILE A 195 2.96 -1.41 -2.64
N GLY A 196 4.06 -2.06 -3.03
CA GLY A 196 5.40 -1.45 -3.06
C GLY A 196 5.49 -0.20 -3.94
N ASP A 197 4.93 -0.29 -5.15
CA ASP A 197 4.77 0.84 -6.09
C ASP A 197 4.05 2.04 -5.42
N TYR A 198 2.91 1.79 -4.75
CA TYR A 198 2.16 2.86 -4.08
C TYR A 198 2.91 3.45 -2.88
N VAL A 199 3.70 2.65 -2.16
CA VAL A 199 4.60 3.19 -1.13
C VAL A 199 5.63 4.13 -1.74
N THR A 200 6.18 3.79 -2.91
CA THR A 200 7.10 4.67 -3.65
C THR A 200 6.41 5.98 -4.05
N ASN A 201 5.17 5.95 -4.53
CA ASN A 201 4.40 7.17 -4.81
C ASN A 201 4.25 8.05 -3.56
N ILE A 202 3.94 7.46 -2.40
CA ILE A 202 3.85 8.21 -1.13
C ILE A 202 5.21 8.83 -0.76
N CYS A 203 6.32 8.14 -1.02
CA CYS A 203 7.66 8.70 -0.83
C CYS A 203 7.90 9.94 -1.71
N GLU A 204 7.45 9.91 -2.98
CA GLU A 204 7.51 11.06 -3.89
C GLU A 204 6.69 12.25 -3.34
N TRP A 205 5.52 11.98 -2.77
CA TRP A 205 4.68 13.01 -2.14
C TRP A 205 5.33 13.61 -0.89
N ILE A 206 6.05 12.82 -0.07
CA ILE A 206 6.83 13.33 1.07
C ILE A 206 7.96 14.25 0.59
N VAL A 207 8.68 13.86 -0.45
CA VAL A 207 9.73 14.69 -1.06
C VAL A 207 9.13 16.00 -1.60
N TYR A 208 7.97 15.93 -2.25
CA TYR A 208 7.26 17.12 -2.71
C TYR A 208 6.84 18.03 -1.55
N LEU A 209 6.32 17.47 -0.46
CA LEU A 209 5.94 18.24 0.73
C LEU A 209 7.14 19.02 1.28
N ALA A 210 8.28 18.34 1.45
CA ALA A 210 9.51 18.91 2.00
C ALA A 210 10.16 19.96 1.08
N THR A 211 10.23 19.69 -0.23
CA THR A 211 11.06 20.46 -1.16
C THR A 211 10.29 21.40 -2.09
N GLY A 212 9.00 21.13 -2.29
CA GLY A 212 8.18 21.75 -3.33
C GLY A 212 8.46 21.24 -4.74
N LYS A 213 9.28 20.20 -4.93
CA LYS A 213 9.61 19.62 -6.23
C LYS A 213 9.04 18.22 -6.36
N ILE A 214 8.30 17.99 -7.44
CA ILE A 214 7.89 16.65 -7.85
C ILE A 214 9.15 15.92 -8.32
N SER A 215 9.44 14.78 -7.72
CA SER A 215 10.58 13.92 -8.06
C SER A 215 10.04 12.54 -8.41
N GLU A 216 10.55 11.93 -9.47
CA GLU A 216 10.29 10.53 -9.79
C GLU A 216 11.35 9.69 -9.07
N LEU A 217 10.90 8.86 -8.13
CA LEU A 217 11.75 7.96 -7.34
C LEU A 217 11.65 6.52 -7.84
N ASN A 218 10.60 6.19 -8.59
CA ASN A 218 10.44 4.89 -9.22
C ASN A 218 11.29 4.82 -10.52
N THR A 219 12.50 4.27 -10.42
CA THR A 219 13.41 4.11 -11.58
C THR A 219 13.12 2.87 -12.43
N ASN A 220 12.24 1.98 -11.96
CA ASN A 220 12.13 0.60 -12.48
C ASN A 220 11.09 0.43 -13.60
N ARG A 221 10.25 1.45 -13.83
CA ARG A 221 9.23 1.44 -14.89
C ARG A 221 9.79 1.31 -16.31
N THR A 222 11.10 1.49 -16.51
CA THR A 222 11.72 1.54 -17.84
C THR A 222 12.26 0.19 -18.33
N GLU A 223 12.41 -0.83 -17.47
CA GLU A 223 13.14 -2.06 -17.83
C GLU A 223 12.30 -3.34 -17.96
N MET A 224 10.97 -3.26 -17.86
CA MET A 224 10.08 -4.43 -17.98
C MET A 224 9.37 -4.57 -19.34
N ILE A 225 10.08 -4.25 -20.44
CA ILE A 225 9.67 -4.61 -21.82
C ILE A 225 10.67 -5.61 -22.41
#